data_AF-A0AB37NUN6-F1
#
_entry.id   AF-A0AB37NUN6-F1
#
_cell.length_a   1.000
_cell.length_b   1.000
_cell.length_c   1.000
_cell.angle_alpha   90.00
_cell.angle_beta   90.00
_cell.angle_gamma   90.00
#
_symmetry.space_group_name_H-M   'P 1'
#
loop_
_entity.id
_entity.type
_entity.pdbx_description
1 polymer ?
#
loop_
_entity_poly.entity_id
_entity_poly.type
_entity_poly.pdbx_seq_one_letter_code
_entity_poly.pdbx_strand_id
1 'polypeptide(L)' 'MPDWDFNNPESMKAWDLASGSYAEQVSGEVRAVVGSDLRKGNIWENVDLPRLKNNPNVTKITTIDPKTGLEKIIFERK' A
#
# COMPACT_ATOMS: atom_id res chain seq x y z
N MET A 1 -10.56 -4.40 11.54
CA MET A 1 -10.10 -3.00 11.54
C MET A 1 -11.30 -2.10 11.77
N PRO A 2 -11.16 -0.95 12.46
CA PRO A 2 -12.26 0.00 12.59
C PRO A 2 -12.65 0.56 11.22
N ASP A 3 -13.86 1.08 11.10
CA ASP A 3 -14.25 1.83 9.90
C ASP A 3 -13.29 3.01 9.71
N TRP A 4 -12.86 3.25 8.47
CA TRP A 4 -11.98 4.36 8.17
C TRP A 4 -12.72 5.69 8.31
N ASP A 5 -12.25 6.53 9.23
CA ASP A 5 -12.74 7.89 9.43
C ASP A 5 -11.57 8.90 9.54
N PHE A 6 -11.57 9.91 8.67
CA PHE A 6 -10.59 11.02 8.68
C PHE A 6 -10.71 11.94 9.88
N ASN A 7 -11.91 12.03 10.45
CA ASN A 7 -12.18 12.92 11.57
C ASN A 7 -11.89 12.24 12.91
N ASN A 8 -11.49 10.97 12.88
CA ASN A 8 -11.16 10.19 14.05
C ASN A 8 -9.66 9.83 14.05
N PRO A 9 -8.83 10.56 14.82
CA PRO A 9 -7.39 10.28 14.95
C PRO A 9 -7.07 8.84 15.38
N GLU A 10 -7.91 8.21 16.20
CA GLU A 10 -7.71 6.82 16.64
C GLU A 10 -7.98 5.81 15.52
N SER A 11 -8.98 6.07 14.67
CA SER A 11 -9.20 5.28 13.45
C SER A 11 -7.97 5.37 12.53
N MET A 12 -7.49 6.59 12.25
CA MET A 12 -6.32 6.78 11.39
C MET A 12 -5.07 6.08 11.96
N LYS A 13 -4.85 6.18 13.28
CA LYS A 13 -3.73 5.53 13.97
C LYS A 13 -3.82 4.00 13.95
N ALA A 14 -5.01 3.42 14.11
CA ALA A 14 -5.22 1.98 14.04
C ALA A 14 -4.90 1.42 12.64
N TRP A 15 -5.31 2.14 11.60
CA TRP A 15 -5.00 1.78 10.21
C TRP A 15 -3.52 1.99 9.88
N ASP A 16 -2.90 3.05 10.37
CA ASP A 16 -1.46 3.29 10.20
C ASP A 16 -0.61 2.20 10.86
N LEU A 17 -0.96 1.77 12.08
CA LEU A 17 -0.25 0.71 12.79
C LEU A 17 -0.36 -0.62 12.06
N ALA A 18 -1.58 -1.00 11.65
CA ALA A 18 -1.82 -2.27 10.98
C ALA A 18 -1.19 -2.33 9.58
N SER A 19 -1.23 -1.23 8.82
CA SER A 19 -0.50 -1.09 7.56
C SER A 19 1.01 -1.19 7.77
N GLY A 20 1.55 -0.54 8.82
CA GLY A 20 2.97 -0.59 9.17
C GLY A 20 3.46 -2.00 9.45
N SER A 21 2.78 -2.73 10.35
CA SER A 21 3.15 -4.10 10.69
C SER A 21 3.06 -5.05 9.48
N TYR A 22 2.07 -4.86 8.60
CA TYR A 22 2.00 -5.61 7.35
C TYR A 22 3.18 -5.27 6.43
N ALA A 23 3.42 -3.99 6.18
CA ALA A 23 4.48 -3.55 5.28
C ALA A 23 5.88 -3.96 5.75
N GLU A 24 6.13 -4.05 7.06
CA GLU A 24 7.41 -4.53 7.64
C GLU A 24 7.64 -6.03 7.48
N GLN A 25 6.58 -6.85 7.57
CA GLN A 25 6.68 -8.30 7.46
C GLN A 25 6.70 -8.82 6.03
N VAL A 26 6.27 -8.00 5.07
CA VAL A 26 6.26 -8.35 3.65
C VAL A 26 7.69 -8.46 3.13
N SER A 27 7.95 -9.46 2.29
CA SER A 27 9.23 -9.69 1.62
C SER A 27 9.02 -10.23 0.21
N GLY A 28 10.03 -10.10 -0.66
CA GLY A 28 9.97 -10.52 -2.05
C GLY A 28 9.10 -9.61 -2.92
N GLU A 29 8.30 -10.23 -3.78
CA GLU A 29 7.45 -9.51 -4.73
C GLU A 29 6.07 -9.20 -4.16
N VAL A 30 5.66 -7.93 -4.23
CA VAL A 30 4.36 -7.44 -3.80
C VAL A 30 3.48 -7.19 -5.01
N ARG A 31 2.24 -7.67 -4.95
CA ARG A 31 1.20 -7.39 -5.95
C ARG A 31 0.05 -6.65 -5.29
N ALA A 32 -0.30 -5.49 -5.82
CA ALA A 32 -1.37 -4.65 -5.31
C ALA A 32 -2.42 -4.37 -6.39
N VAL A 33 -3.69 -4.59 -6.08
CA VAL A 33 -4.79 -4.23 -6.99
C VAL A 33 -5.19 -2.78 -6.70
N VAL A 34 -4.97 -1.87 -7.65
CA VAL A 34 -5.10 -0.44 -7.43
C VAL A 34 -5.92 0.18 -8.56
N GLY A 35 -7.01 0.84 -8.20
CA GLY A 35 -7.88 1.52 -9.17
C GLY A 35 -7.21 2.74 -9.82
N SER A 36 -7.67 3.09 -11.02
CA SER A 36 -7.19 4.26 -11.77
C SER A 36 -7.52 5.60 -11.12
N ASP A 37 -8.65 5.67 -10.42
CA ASP A 37 -9.18 6.89 -9.80
C ASP A 37 -9.01 6.83 -8.28
N LEU A 38 -7.85 7.27 -7.80
CA LEU A 38 -7.53 7.27 -6.38
C LEU A 38 -8.03 8.54 -5.69
N ARG A 39 -8.64 8.36 -4.52
CA ARG A 39 -9.06 9.47 -3.67
C ARG A 39 -7.83 10.20 -3.12
N LYS A 40 -7.84 11.53 -3.12
CA LYS A 40 -6.78 12.34 -2.50
C LYS A 40 -6.59 11.94 -1.02
N GLY A 41 -5.35 11.67 -0.62
CA GLY A 41 -5.02 11.24 0.74
C GLY A 41 -5.38 9.78 1.04
N ASN A 42 -5.40 8.90 0.04
CA ASN A 42 -5.59 7.46 0.24
C ASN A 42 -4.38 6.82 0.93
N ILE A 43 -4.63 5.70 1.61
CA ILE A 43 -3.62 4.98 2.39
C ILE A 43 -2.55 4.34 1.52
N TRP A 44 -2.92 3.86 0.33
CA TRP A 44 -1.98 3.23 -0.59
C TRP A 44 -0.81 4.17 -0.96
N GLU A 45 -1.10 5.38 -1.43
CA GLU A 45 -0.07 6.32 -1.86
C GLU A 45 0.68 6.98 -0.69
N ASN A 46 0.01 7.20 0.44
CA ASN A 46 0.54 8.00 1.54
C ASN A 46 1.18 7.19 2.66
N VAL A 47 0.84 5.90 2.80
CA VAL A 47 1.31 5.04 3.89
C VAL A 47 1.94 3.75 3.36
N ASP A 48 1.17 2.95 2.61
CA ASP A 48 1.61 1.61 2.19
C ASP A 48 2.80 1.69 1.24
N LEU A 49 2.68 2.45 0.15
CA LEU A 49 3.67 2.49 -0.91
C LEU A 49 5.04 3.04 -0.44
N PRO A 50 5.13 4.13 0.35
CA PRO A 50 6.39 4.57 0.92
C PRO A 50 7.03 3.52 1.83
N ARG A 51 6.25 2.86 2.69
CA ARG A 51 6.77 1.84 3.62
C ARG A 51 7.25 0.58 2.89
N LEU A 52 6.50 0.11 1.89
CA LEU A 52 6.90 -1.02 1.05
C LEU A 52 8.19 -0.74 0.28
N LYS A 53 8.37 0.48 -0.27
CA LYS A 53 9.61 0.88 -0.94
C LYS A 53 10.80 0.96 0.02
N ASN A 54 10.56 1.40 1.27
CA ASN A 54 11.57 1.49 2.31
C ASN A 54 11.93 0.14 2.95
N ASN A 55 11.08 -0.88 2.84
CA ASN A 55 11.37 -2.21 3.35
C ASN A 55 12.49 -2.88 2.52
N PRO A 56 13.67 -3.20 3.11
CA PRO A 56 14.79 -3.82 2.41
C PRO A 56 14.53 -5.26 1.95
N ASN A 57 13.45 -5.89 2.44
CA ASN A 57 13.07 -7.24 2.05
C ASN A 57 12.14 -7.26 0.83
N VAL A 58 11.53 -6.13 0.45
CA VAL A 58 10.67 -6.03 -0.75
C VAL A 58 11.52 -5.84 -2.01
N THR A 59 11.53 -6.82 -2.91
CA THR A 59 12.34 -6.78 -4.14
C THR A 59 11.60 -6.17 -5.31
N LYS A 60 10.26 -6.22 -5.34
CA LYS A 60 9.45 -5.74 -6.46
C LYS A 60 8.05 -5.37 -6.02
N ILE A 61 7.45 -4.34 -6.63
CA ILE A 61 6.04 -3.99 -6.44
C ILE A 61 5.40 -3.85 -7.81
N THR A 62 4.32 -4.61 -8.01
CA THR A 62 3.51 -4.61 -9.22
C THR A 62 2.08 -4.18 -8.88
N THR A 63 1.55 -3.19 -9.58
CA THR A 63 0.14 -2.81 -9.49
C THR A 63 -0.66 -3.48 -10.58
N ILE A 64 -1.88 -3.90 -10.27
CA ILE A 64 -2.83 -4.52 -11.19
C ILE A 64 -4.04 -3.60 -11.29
N ASP A 65 -4.38 -3.19 -12.51
CA ASP A 65 -5.61 -2.44 -12.75
C ASP A 65 -6.82 -3.37 -12.55
N PRO A 66 -7.79 -3.03 -11.68
CA PRO A 66 -8.90 -3.93 -11.35
C PRO A 66 -9.90 -4.14 -12.48
N LYS A 67 -9.94 -3.25 -13.48
CA LYS A 67 -10.89 -3.34 -14.61
C LYS A 67 -10.32 -4.17 -15.75
N THR A 68 -9.02 -4.01 -16.02
CA THR A 68 -8.35 -4.58 -17.20
C THR A 68 -7.44 -5.75 -16.85
N GLY A 69 -7.04 -5.90 -15.59
CA GLY A 69 -6.04 -6.88 -15.15
C GLY A 69 -4.62 -6.53 -15.59
N LEU A 70 -4.40 -5.36 -16.19
CA LEU A 70 -3.08 -4.95 -16.66
C LEU A 70 -2.13 -4.74 -15.50
N GLU A 71 -0.96 -5.37 -15.60
CA GLU A 71 0.09 -5.29 -14.59
C GLU A 71 1.11 -4.21 -14.94
N LYS A 72 1.56 -3.47 -13.93
CA LYS A 72 2.61 -2.47 -14.05
C LYS A 72 3.57 -2.59 -12.88
N ILE A 73 4.84 -2.80 -13.19
CA ILE A 73 5.91 -2.74 -12.18
C ILE A 73 6.14 -1.27 -11.83
N ILE A 74 5.96 -0.93 -10.55
CA ILE A 74 6.12 0.44 -10.04
C ILE A 74 7.35 0.59 -9.12
N PHE A 75 7.98 -0.52 -8.77
CA PHE A 75 9.24 -0.57 -8.02
C PHE A 75 9.93 -1.92 -8.26
N GLU A 76 11.25 -1.90 -8.41
CA GLU A 76 12.09 -3.10 -8.49
C GLU A 76 13.47 -2.75 -7.94
N ARG A 77 14.00 -3.60 -7.06
CA ARG A 77 15.32 -3.47 -6.46
C ARG A 77 16.31 -4.29 -7.29
N LYS A 78 17.30 -3.61 -7.87
CA LYS A 78 18.39 -4.23 -8.63
C LYS A 78 19.50 -4.72 -7.72
#